data_AF-A0A2Z3I0S2-F1
#
_entry.id   AF-A0A2Z3I0S2-F1
#
_cell.length_a   1.000
_cell.length_b   1.000
_cell.length_c   1.000
_cell.angle_alpha   90.00
_cell.angle_beta   90.00
_cell.angle_gamma   90.00
#
_symmetry.space_group_name_H-M   'P 1'
#
loop_
_entity.id
_entity.type
_entity.pdbx_description
1 polymer ?
#
loop_
_entity_poly.entity_id
_entity_poly.type
_entity_poly.pdbx_seq_one_letter_code
_entity_poly.pdbx_strand_id
1 'polypeptide(L)'
;MRIGELDRPVTASKADWLQATDWIGFTPTSSGPSAAAQCQSTINGQARDGYVLEYITETFSKPNAGFQRDPVFLKDLEHHQEVAGRLAGVHRLIPTPLPLAKVIGEEAYSRLQDMWAQGDKRHRWSVAFPIVRSYSIPSKPRARDLFGEVSYRRLFAHASATLRPLNDEERAAIAHLEIQERPAANEWILHHHEFESAEASDVDPVLLRNLSTDLSDEALEGWDEKAKTKLRRRAAWLANSFVISRRREGALRCDQCSFDPVPLIAGRKIPARSLLDVHHKTPLSLGKRVTRMEDFALLCPTCHRLEHRMMRLGESLFDS
;
A
#
# COMPACT_ATOMS: atom_id res chain seq x y z
N MET A 1 8.83 -7.79 12.04
CA MET A 1 8.13 -6.50 11.87
C MET A 1 6.76 -6.62 12.51
N ARG A 2 6.24 -5.55 13.09
CA ARG A 2 4.89 -5.46 13.65
C ARG A 2 4.01 -4.56 12.78
N ILE A 3 2.69 -4.72 12.88
CA ILE A 3 1.74 -3.87 12.12
C ILE A 3 1.96 -2.38 12.40
N GLY A 4 2.24 -2.00 13.64
CA GLY A 4 2.49 -0.60 14.02
C GLY A 4 3.78 0.00 13.44
N GLU A 5 4.65 -0.82 12.86
CA GLU A 5 5.92 -0.42 12.25
C GLU A 5 5.81 -0.25 10.73
N LEU A 6 4.62 -0.50 10.15
CA LEU A 6 4.39 -0.30 8.71
C LEU A 6 4.58 1.16 8.32
N ASP A 7 5.06 1.37 7.09
CA ASP A 7 5.29 2.69 6.49
C ASP A 7 4.01 3.53 6.37
N ARG A 8 2.86 2.87 6.42
CA ARG A 8 1.53 3.48 6.36
C ARG A 8 0.61 2.76 7.35
N PRO A 9 -0.37 3.45 7.94
CA PRO A 9 -1.29 2.81 8.87
C PRO A 9 -2.19 1.79 8.17
N VAL A 10 -2.68 0.83 8.93
CA VAL A 10 -3.83 0.00 8.55
C VAL A 10 -5.09 0.81 8.74
N THR A 11 -5.77 1.16 7.67
CA THR A 11 -6.86 2.16 7.66
C THR A 11 -8.24 1.54 7.60
N ALA A 12 -8.35 0.34 7.06
CA ALA A 12 -9.62 -0.34 6.88
C ALA A 12 -9.44 -1.86 6.93
N SER A 13 -10.55 -2.57 7.06
CA SER A 13 -10.59 -4.02 6.99
C SER A 13 -11.50 -4.50 5.86
N LYS A 14 -11.19 -5.69 5.37
CA LYS A 14 -12.02 -6.45 4.44
C LYS A 14 -12.41 -7.77 5.08
N ALA A 15 -13.71 -8.05 5.09
CA ALA A 15 -14.25 -9.35 5.42
C ALA A 15 -14.49 -10.14 4.13
N ASP A 16 -13.74 -11.22 3.93
CA ASP A 16 -13.85 -12.09 2.75
C ASP A 16 -13.95 -13.57 3.14
N TRP A 17 -14.35 -14.38 2.16
CA TRP A 17 -14.42 -15.83 2.33
C TRP A 17 -13.06 -16.49 2.12
N LEU A 18 -12.26 -15.93 1.21
CA LEU A 18 -11.00 -16.47 0.79
C LEU A 18 -9.87 -15.56 1.22
N GLN A 19 -8.74 -16.17 1.54
CA GLN A 19 -7.51 -15.44 1.71
C GLN A 19 -7.07 -14.90 0.35
N ALA A 20 -6.80 -13.60 0.31
CA ALA A 20 -6.30 -12.92 -0.85
C ALA A 20 -4.92 -13.45 -1.23
N THR A 21 -4.72 -13.62 -2.52
CA THR A 21 -3.43 -13.98 -3.11
C THR A 21 -2.78 -12.71 -3.66
N ASP A 22 -3.22 -12.29 -4.85
CA ASP A 22 -2.60 -11.22 -5.62
C ASP A 22 -3.52 -10.02 -5.80
N TRP A 23 -4.79 -10.14 -5.41
CA TRP A 23 -5.80 -9.10 -5.55
C TRP A 23 -6.91 -9.25 -4.50
N ILE A 24 -7.63 -8.17 -4.25
CA ILE A 24 -8.87 -8.16 -3.46
C ILE A 24 -10.03 -7.68 -4.33
N GLY A 25 -11.12 -8.44 -4.30
CA GLY A 25 -12.33 -8.18 -5.07
C GLY A 25 -13.38 -7.39 -4.31
N PHE A 26 -14.10 -6.54 -5.03
CA PHE A 26 -15.23 -5.77 -4.54
C PHE A 26 -16.40 -5.85 -5.52
N THR A 27 -17.61 -5.98 -4.96
CA THR A 27 -18.83 -6.06 -5.75
C THR A 27 -19.52 -4.70 -5.74
N PRO A 28 -19.70 -4.03 -6.90
CA PRO A 28 -20.46 -2.80 -6.96
C PRO A 28 -21.88 -2.99 -6.39
N THR A 29 -22.39 -1.98 -5.70
CA THR A 29 -23.73 -2.01 -5.11
C THR A 29 -24.84 -1.75 -6.14
N SER A 30 -24.49 -1.21 -7.30
CA SER A 30 -25.40 -0.94 -8.41
C SER A 30 -24.89 -1.57 -9.72
N SER A 31 -25.75 -1.65 -10.72
CA SER A 31 -25.45 -2.25 -12.04
C SER A 31 -25.35 -1.22 -13.17
N GLY A 32 -25.27 0.07 -12.84
CA GLY A 32 -25.16 1.16 -13.82
C GLY A 32 -23.75 1.30 -14.41
N PRO A 33 -23.59 2.04 -15.51
CA PRO A 33 -22.30 2.25 -16.17
C PRO A 33 -21.25 2.92 -15.27
N SER A 34 -21.68 3.68 -14.26
CA SER A 34 -20.80 4.31 -13.26
C SER A 34 -20.52 3.45 -12.03
N ALA A 35 -21.16 2.29 -11.88
CA ALA A 35 -21.13 1.51 -10.64
C ALA A 35 -19.72 1.06 -10.25
N ALA A 36 -18.93 0.61 -11.23
CA ALA A 36 -17.55 0.21 -11.01
C ALA A 36 -16.67 1.39 -10.55
N ALA A 37 -16.81 2.55 -11.20
CA ALA A 37 -16.07 3.76 -10.83
C ALA A 37 -16.46 4.28 -9.43
N GLN A 38 -17.75 4.24 -9.09
CA GLN A 38 -18.25 4.60 -7.75
C GLN A 38 -17.71 3.65 -6.67
N CYS A 39 -17.70 2.34 -6.96
CA CYS A 39 -17.11 1.34 -6.08
C CYS A 39 -15.62 1.63 -5.88
N GLN A 40 -14.86 1.82 -6.95
CA GLN A 40 -13.42 2.13 -6.89
C GLN A 40 -13.14 3.41 -6.07
N SER A 41 -13.90 4.47 -6.30
CA SER A 41 -13.81 5.72 -5.54
C SER A 41 -14.09 5.50 -4.04
N THR A 42 -15.10 4.69 -3.72
CA THR A 42 -15.43 4.33 -2.33
C THR A 42 -14.30 3.55 -1.67
N ILE A 43 -13.76 2.53 -2.34
CA ILE A 43 -12.65 1.73 -1.80
C ILE A 43 -11.41 2.59 -1.59
N ASN A 44 -11.06 3.46 -2.54
CA ASN A 44 -9.95 4.39 -2.40
C ASN A 44 -10.13 5.34 -1.20
N GLY A 45 -11.33 5.89 -1.04
CA GLY A 45 -11.66 6.77 0.08
C GLY A 45 -11.63 6.07 1.45
N GLN A 46 -11.96 4.78 1.49
CA GLN A 46 -11.92 3.96 2.71
C GLN A 46 -10.50 3.48 3.04
N ALA A 47 -9.74 3.03 2.03
CA ALA A 47 -8.36 2.60 2.19
C ALA A 47 -7.44 3.78 2.52
N ARG A 48 -7.76 5.02 2.10
CA ARG A 48 -6.99 6.24 2.43
C ARG A 48 -5.48 6.09 2.14
N ASP A 49 -5.14 5.36 1.07
CA ASP A 49 -3.76 5.02 0.69
C ASP A 49 -2.97 4.28 1.80
N GLY A 50 -3.67 3.64 2.74
CA GLY A 50 -3.11 2.80 3.79
C GLY A 50 -3.20 1.30 3.47
N TYR A 51 -2.91 0.49 4.47
CA TYR A 51 -3.05 -0.95 4.38
C TYR A 51 -4.46 -1.41 4.77
N VAL A 52 -4.89 -2.52 4.18
CA VAL A 52 -6.16 -3.18 4.45
C VAL A 52 -5.92 -4.45 5.27
N LEU A 53 -6.56 -4.53 6.43
CA LEU A 53 -6.58 -5.73 7.26
C LEU A 53 -7.49 -6.79 6.63
N GLU A 54 -6.97 -7.99 6.44
CA GLU A 54 -7.73 -9.12 5.94
C GLU A 54 -8.31 -9.95 7.08
N TYR A 55 -9.62 -10.12 7.04
CA TYR A 55 -10.37 -11.02 7.91
C TYR A 55 -11.11 -12.07 7.07
N ILE A 56 -10.99 -13.32 7.49
CA ILE A 56 -11.74 -14.42 6.89
C ILE A 56 -13.00 -14.68 7.70
N THR A 57 -14.16 -14.61 7.06
CA THR A 57 -15.45 -14.79 7.74
C THR A 57 -15.60 -16.17 8.35
N GLU A 58 -16.44 -16.31 9.39
CA GLU A 58 -16.73 -17.61 10.00
C GLU A 58 -17.54 -18.53 9.07
N THR A 59 -18.28 -17.94 8.14
CA THR A 59 -19.17 -18.65 7.21
C THR A 59 -18.61 -18.62 5.80
N PHE A 60 -18.66 -19.77 5.12
CA PHE A 60 -18.43 -19.87 3.68
C PHE A 60 -19.76 -19.95 2.93
N SER A 61 -19.86 -19.27 1.79
CA SER A 61 -21.10 -19.32 1.00
C SER A 61 -21.19 -20.60 0.17
N LYS A 62 -22.43 -20.99 -0.14
CA LYS A 62 -22.70 -22.08 -1.06
C LYS A 62 -22.48 -21.61 -2.50
N PRO A 63 -21.81 -22.40 -3.34
CA PRO A 63 -21.61 -22.06 -4.74
C PRO A 63 -22.92 -22.32 -5.51
N ASN A 64 -22.99 -21.80 -6.73
CA ASN A 64 -24.09 -22.06 -7.64
C ASN A 64 -24.20 -23.55 -7.99
N ALA A 65 -25.38 -23.96 -8.47
CA ALA A 65 -25.63 -25.34 -8.84
C ALA A 65 -24.64 -25.84 -9.91
N GLY A 66 -24.07 -27.03 -9.72
CA GLY A 66 -23.05 -27.61 -10.60
C GLY A 66 -21.63 -27.48 -10.05
N PHE A 67 -21.39 -26.57 -9.10
CA PHE A 67 -20.06 -26.32 -8.54
C PHE A 67 -19.82 -26.96 -7.15
N GLN A 68 -20.79 -27.69 -6.60
CA GLN A 68 -20.66 -28.28 -5.25
C GLN A 68 -19.54 -29.32 -5.13
N ARG A 69 -19.12 -29.92 -6.24
CA ARG A 69 -18.00 -30.87 -6.34
C ARG A 69 -16.83 -30.32 -7.13
N ASP A 70 -16.84 -29.03 -7.42
CA ASP A 70 -15.77 -28.40 -8.16
C ASP A 70 -14.46 -28.48 -7.36
N PRO A 71 -13.35 -28.98 -7.94
CA PRO A 71 -12.10 -29.15 -7.19
C PRO A 71 -11.56 -27.85 -6.59
N VAL A 72 -11.80 -26.70 -7.25
CA VAL A 72 -11.38 -25.38 -6.75
C VAL A 72 -12.21 -25.02 -5.53
N PHE A 73 -13.54 -25.17 -5.61
CA PHE A 73 -14.43 -24.90 -4.48
C PHE A 73 -14.11 -25.77 -3.26
N LEU A 74 -13.83 -27.06 -3.45
CA LEU A 74 -13.50 -27.97 -2.35
C LEU A 74 -12.19 -27.60 -1.67
N LYS A 75 -11.17 -27.26 -2.45
CA LYS A 75 -9.88 -26.79 -1.93
C LYS A 75 -10.03 -25.47 -1.17
N ASP A 76 -10.80 -24.55 -1.73
CA ASP A 76 -11.11 -23.25 -1.14
C ASP A 76 -11.87 -23.40 0.19
N LEU A 77 -12.81 -24.34 0.25
CA LEU A 77 -13.57 -24.66 1.46
C LEU A 77 -12.68 -25.28 2.55
N GLU A 78 -11.78 -26.19 2.19
CA GLU A 78 -10.81 -26.78 3.12
C GLU A 78 -9.88 -25.70 3.69
N HIS A 79 -9.28 -24.87 2.83
CA HIS A 79 -8.44 -23.75 3.27
C HIS A 79 -9.20 -22.77 4.17
N HIS A 80 -10.45 -22.47 3.83
CA HIS A 80 -11.30 -21.60 4.64
C HIS A 80 -11.49 -22.13 6.06
N GLN A 81 -11.70 -23.43 6.25
CA GLN A 81 -11.89 -24.04 7.57
C GLN A 81 -10.69 -23.82 8.50
N GLU A 82 -9.48 -23.71 7.96
CA GLU A 82 -8.27 -23.46 8.76
C GLU A 82 -8.18 -22.03 9.30
N VAL A 83 -8.76 -21.06 8.57
CA VAL A 83 -8.57 -19.62 8.82
C VAL A 83 -9.86 -18.87 9.15
N ALA A 84 -11.01 -19.54 9.14
CA ALA A 84 -12.31 -18.96 9.45
C ALA A 84 -12.32 -18.22 10.81
N GLY A 85 -12.86 -17.01 10.81
CA GLY A 85 -12.94 -16.14 11.99
C GLY A 85 -11.62 -15.48 12.40
N ARG A 86 -10.57 -15.56 11.57
CA ARG A 86 -9.21 -15.08 11.91
C ARG A 86 -8.74 -13.95 11.02
N LEU A 87 -7.81 -13.16 11.56
CA LEU A 87 -7.04 -12.19 10.79
C LEU A 87 -5.92 -12.93 10.06
N ALA A 88 -5.85 -12.79 8.73
CA ALA A 88 -4.98 -13.63 7.92
C ALA A 88 -3.79 -12.87 7.32
N GLY A 89 -3.94 -11.56 7.12
CA GLY A 89 -2.90 -10.73 6.52
C GLY A 89 -3.24 -9.24 6.52
N VAL A 90 -2.31 -8.47 5.98
CA VAL A 90 -2.43 -7.03 5.77
C VAL A 90 -1.89 -6.69 4.39
N HIS A 91 -2.67 -5.96 3.59
CA HIS A 91 -2.38 -5.78 2.16
C HIS A 91 -2.43 -4.32 1.75
N ARG A 92 -1.50 -3.88 0.91
CA ARG A 92 -1.57 -2.58 0.24
C ARG A 92 -2.23 -2.76 -1.12
N LEU A 93 -3.31 -2.03 -1.32
CA LEU A 93 -4.10 -2.04 -2.54
C LEU A 93 -3.80 -0.81 -3.38
N ILE A 94 -3.79 -0.96 -4.70
CA ILE A 94 -3.77 0.19 -5.62
C ILE A 94 -4.98 0.16 -6.54
N PRO A 95 -5.52 1.34 -6.92
CA PRO A 95 -6.48 1.39 -8.00
C PRO A 95 -5.82 0.90 -9.30
N THR A 96 -6.57 0.16 -10.08
CA THR A 96 -6.20 -0.17 -11.45
C THR A 96 -7.38 0.12 -12.37
N PRO A 97 -7.16 0.64 -13.59
CA PRO A 97 -8.19 0.68 -14.62
C PRO A 97 -8.41 -0.70 -15.25
N LEU A 98 -7.56 -1.69 -14.96
CA LEU A 98 -7.65 -3.01 -15.56
C LEU A 98 -8.87 -3.77 -15.01
N PRO A 99 -9.73 -4.32 -15.89
CA PRO A 99 -10.78 -5.24 -15.48
C PRO A 99 -10.19 -6.47 -14.78
N LEU A 100 -10.89 -7.04 -13.80
CA LEU A 100 -10.43 -8.26 -13.09
C LEU A 100 -10.04 -9.38 -14.06
N ALA A 101 -10.78 -9.57 -15.15
CA ALA A 101 -10.46 -10.57 -16.17
C ALA A 101 -9.06 -10.41 -16.80
N LYS A 102 -8.51 -9.18 -16.84
CA LYS A 102 -7.12 -8.93 -17.28
C LYS A 102 -6.09 -9.21 -16.19
N VAL A 103 -6.50 -9.21 -14.92
CA VAL A 103 -5.63 -9.51 -13.78
C VAL A 103 -5.53 -11.02 -13.54
N ILE A 104 -6.65 -11.74 -13.57
CA ILE A 104 -6.68 -13.19 -13.27
C ILE A 104 -6.85 -14.10 -14.49
N GLY A 105 -7.08 -13.52 -15.67
CA GLY A 105 -7.41 -14.25 -16.90
C GLY A 105 -8.92 -14.40 -17.13
N GLU A 106 -9.32 -14.39 -18.40
CA GLU A 106 -10.73 -14.43 -18.82
C GLU A 106 -11.44 -15.71 -18.36
N GLU A 107 -10.76 -16.86 -18.44
CA GLU A 107 -11.33 -18.15 -18.04
C GLU A 107 -11.57 -18.22 -16.53
N ALA A 108 -10.57 -17.84 -15.73
CA ALA A 108 -10.68 -17.79 -14.28
C ALA A 108 -11.77 -16.82 -13.83
N TYR A 109 -11.87 -15.65 -14.49
CA TYR A 109 -12.93 -14.69 -14.22
C TYR A 109 -14.32 -15.24 -14.57
N SER A 110 -14.47 -15.88 -15.74
CA SER A 110 -15.75 -16.49 -16.12
C SER A 110 -16.19 -17.54 -15.10
N ARG A 111 -15.29 -18.47 -14.75
CA ARG A 111 -15.56 -19.51 -13.74
C ARG A 111 -15.96 -18.93 -12.39
N LEU A 112 -15.27 -17.87 -11.95
CA LEU A 112 -15.59 -17.16 -10.71
C LEU A 112 -17.00 -16.52 -10.77
N GLN A 113 -17.39 -15.92 -11.89
CA GLN A 113 -18.76 -15.44 -12.08
C GLN A 113 -19.76 -16.60 -12.09
N ASP A 114 -19.49 -17.69 -12.81
CA ASP A 114 -20.40 -18.84 -12.90
C ASP A 114 -20.66 -19.47 -11.53
N MET A 115 -19.63 -19.55 -10.70
CA MET A 115 -19.70 -20.16 -9.37
C MET A 115 -20.41 -19.28 -8.34
N TRP A 116 -20.31 -17.95 -8.44
CA TRP A 116 -20.66 -17.07 -7.32
C TRP A 116 -21.63 -15.92 -7.64
N ALA A 117 -21.82 -15.56 -8.91
CA ALA A 117 -22.75 -14.49 -9.29
C ALA A 117 -24.19 -14.87 -8.92
N GLN A 118 -24.99 -13.88 -8.55
CA GLN A 118 -26.39 -14.09 -8.14
C GLN A 118 -27.34 -13.77 -9.29
N GLY A 119 -28.04 -14.78 -9.80
CA GLY A 119 -28.93 -14.63 -10.96
C GLY A 119 -28.18 -14.11 -12.20
N ASP A 120 -28.79 -13.21 -12.97
CA ASP A 120 -28.19 -12.69 -14.21
C ASP A 120 -27.10 -11.61 -13.98
N LYS A 121 -26.74 -11.35 -12.71
CA LYS A 121 -25.85 -10.26 -12.32
C LYS A 121 -24.39 -10.73 -12.26
N ARG A 122 -23.73 -10.85 -13.42
CA ARG A 122 -22.28 -11.15 -13.55
C ARG A 122 -21.37 -9.95 -13.25
N HIS A 123 -21.45 -9.42 -12.03
CA HIS A 123 -20.57 -8.35 -11.57
C HIS A 123 -20.02 -8.58 -10.17
N ARG A 124 -20.05 -9.82 -9.68
CA ARG A 124 -19.52 -10.13 -8.36
C ARG A 124 -18.00 -10.01 -8.38
N TRP A 125 -17.42 -9.23 -7.47
CA TRP A 125 -15.99 -8.95 -7.47
C TRP A 125 -15.47 -8.34 -8.79
N SER A 126 -16.32 -7.69 -9.59
CA SER A 126 -15.90 -7.12 -10.88
C SER A 126 -14.96 -5.92 -10.74
N VAL A 127 -14.88 -5.33 -9.55
CA VAL A 127 -13.89 -4.30 -9.20
C VAL A 127 -12.79 -4.95 -8.39
N ALA A 128 -11.62 -5.06 -8.99
CA ALA A 128 -10.47 -5.70 -8.36
C ALA A 128 -9.38 -4.68 -8.06
N PHE A 129 -8.75 -4.85 -6.92
CA PHE A 129 -7.59 -4.08 -6.51
C PHE A 129 -6.41 -5.03 -6.41
N PRO A 130 -5.38 -4.86 -7.27
CA PRO A 130 -4.14 -5.60 -7.12
C PRO A 130 -3.52 -5.34 -5.76
N ILE A 131 -3.02 -6.41 -5.14
CA ILE A 131 -2.18 -6.33 -3.95
C ILE A 131 -0.75 -6.08 -4.41
N VAL A 132 -0.18 -4.95 -4.00
CA VAL A 132 1.19 -4.56 -4.37
C VAL A 132 2.19 -4.74 -3.25
N ARG A 133 1.70 -4.90 -2.01
CA ARG A 133 2.47 -5.36 -0.86
C ARG A 133 1.57 -6.21 -0.01
N SER A 134 2.07 -7.35 0.46
CA SER A 134 1.31 -8.28 1.28
C SER A 134 2.13 -8.72 2.48
N TYR A 135 1.48 -8.78 3.63
CA TYR A 135 2.06 -9.34 4.84
C TYR A 135 1.13 -10.38 5.42
N SER A 136 1.69 -11.50 5.84
CA SER A 136 0.99 -12.49 6.64
C SER A 136 0.97 -12.12 8.10
N ILE A 137 -0.06 -12.54 8.82
CA ILE A 137 -0.09 -12.55 10.29
C ILE A 137 0.08 -14.00 10.73
N PRO A 138 1.30 -14.46 11.11
CA PRO A 138 1.56 -15.88 11.38
C PRO A 138 0.71 -16.45 12.51
N SER A 139 0.44 -15.67 13.56
CA SER A 139 -0.36 -16.09 14.71
C SER A 139 -1.85 -16.30 14.38
N LYS A 140 -2.33 -15.76 13.26
CA LYS A 140 -3.72 -15.81 12.78
C LYS A 140 -4.74 -15.68 13.94
N PRO A 141 -4.71 -14.58 14.72
CA PRO A 141 -5.56 -14.46 15.90
C PRO A 141 -7.04 -14.44 15.51
N ARG A 142 -7.91 -14.93 16.38
CA ARG A 142 -9.36 -14.76 16.19
C ARG A 142 -9.71 -13.29 16.33
N ALA A 143 -10.48 -12.75 15.38
CA ALA A 143 -10.82 -11.33 15.39
C ALA A 143 -11.64 -10.95 16.63
N ARG A 144 -12.52 -11.85 17.09
CA ARG A 144 -13.36 -11.64 18.28
C ARG A 144 -12.53 -11.48 19.56
N ASP A 145 -11.46 -12.24 19.71
CA ASP A 145 -10.59 -12.20 20.88
C ASP A 145 -9.77 -10.91 20.94
N LEU A 146 -9.42 -10.35 19.77
CA LEU A 146 -8.62 -9.15 19.65
C LEU A 146 -9.44 -7.85 19.78
N PHE A 147 -10.60 -7.79 19.12
CA PHE A 147 -11.41 -6.58 19.03
C PHE A 147 -12.53 -6.50 20.08
N GLY A 148 -12.84 -7.61 20.75
CA GLY A 148 -14.03 -7.73 21.58
C GLY A 148 -15.33 -7.71 20.77
N GLU A 149 -16.46 -7.95 21.45
CA GLU A 149 -17.75 -8.19 20.79
C GLU A 149 -18.26 -7.01 19.96
N VAL A 150 -18.12 -5.79 20.49
CA VAL A 150 -18.69 -4.58 19.88
C VAL A 150 -18.00 -4.27 18.55
N SER A 151 -16.67 -4.14 18.58
CA SER A 151 -15.88 -3.84 17.39
C SER A 151 -15.89 -5.01 16.40
N TYR A 152 -15.88 -6.27 16.89
CA TYR A 152 -16.04 -7.45 16.04
C TYR A 152 -17.36 -7.39 15.24
N ARG A 153 -18.50 -7.12 15.89
CA ARG A 153 -19.78 -7.04 15.17
C ARG A 153 -19.78 -5.92 14.13
N ARG A 154 -19.27 -4.75 14.49
CA ARG A 154 -19.15 -3.60 13.58
C ARG A 154 -18.31 -3.92 12.34
N LEU A 155 -17.17 -4.57 12.55
CA LEU A 155 -16.17 -4.83 11.52
C LEU A 155 -16.41 -6.11 10.74
N PHE A 156 -17.05 -7.13 11.30
CA PHE A 156 -16.94 -8.51 10.78
C PHE A 156 -18.22 -9.35 10.86
N ALA A 157 -19.33 -8.84 11.40
CA ALA A 157 -20.58 -9.61 11.53
C ALA A 157 -21.07 -10.21 10.20
N HIS A 158 -20.81 -9.54 9.07
CA HIS A 158 -21.18 -9.99 7.74
C HIS A 158 -20.06 -9.74 6.74
N ALA A 159 -20.01 -10.52 5.66
CA ALA A 159 -19.17 -10.18 4.50
C ALA A 159 -19.50 -8.78 3.99
N SER A 160 -18.49 -8.04 3.53
CA SER A 160 -18.66 -6.66 3.07
C SER A 160 -18.40 -6.53 1.57
N ALA A 161 -19.28 -5.79 0.88
CA ALA A 161 -19.07 -5.43 -0.52
C ALA A 161 -17.96 -4.36 -0.69
N THR A 162 -17.68 -3.61 0.37
CA THR A 162 -16.67 -2.54 0.46
C THR A 162 -15.78 -2.73 1.69
N LEU A 163 -14.85 -1.80 1.94
CA LEU A 163 -13.99 -1.81 3.13
C LEU A 163 -14.72 -1.19 4.33
N ARG A 164 -14.29 -1.58 5.55
CA ARG A 164 -14.75 -0.98 6.81
C ARG A 164 -13.61 -0.21 7.46
N PRO A 165 -13.64 1.13 7.50
CA PRO A 165 -12.58 1.93 8.12
C PRO A 165 -12.38 1.60 9.59
N LEU A 166 -11.12 1.48 10.02
CA LEU A 166 -10.73 1.26 11.42
C LEU A 166 -10.65 2.59 12.16
N ASN A 167 -11.15 2.61 13.39
CA ASN A 167 -10.92 3.69 14.33
C ASN A 167 -9.57 3.52 15.07
N ASP A 168 -9.23 4.47 15.95
CA ASP A 168 -7.93 4.52 16.61
C ASP A 168 -7.72 3.36 17.59
N GLU A 169 -8.78 2.98 18.32
CA GLU A 169 -8.76 1.84 19.26
C GLU A 169 -8.53 0.51 18.53
N GLU A 170 -9.22 0.30 17.41
CA GLU A 170 -9.07 -0.88 16.57
C GLU A 170 -7.68 -0.95 15.93
N ARG A 171 -7.10 0.18 15.53
CA ARG A 171 -5.70 0.22 15.06
C ARG A 171 -4.71 -0.10 16.17
N ALA A 172 -4.93 0.42 17.38
CA ALA A 172 -4.10 0.11 18.54
C ALA A 172 -4.16 -1.39 18.88
N ALA A 173 -5.33 -2.01 18.77
CA ALA A 173 -5.53 -3.43 19.06
C ALA A 173 -4.70 -4.35 18.16
N ILE A 174 -4.43 -3.97 16.89
CA ILE A 174 -3.64 -4.78 15.96
C ILE A 174 -2.16 -4.38 15.89
N ALA A 175 -1.77 -3.21 16.40
CA ALA A 175 -0.45 -2.63 16.17
C ALA A 175 0.73 -3.52 16.61
N HIS A 176 0.52 -4.35 17.64
CA HIS A 176 1.54 -5.24 18.19
C HIS A 176 1.67 -6.58 17.45
N LEU A 177 0.74 -6.91 16.55
CA LEU A 177 0.76 -8.19 15.84
C LEU A 177 2.00 -8.29 14.96
N GLU A 178 2.68 -9.42 15.04
CA GLU A 178 3.80 -9.74 14.18
C GLU A 178 3.33 -10.03 12.75
N ILE A 179 4.11 -9.53 11.80
CA ILE A 179 3.86 -9.70 10.38
C ILE A 179 5.12 -10.14 9.65
N GLN A 180 4.91 -10.94 8.61
CA GLN A 180 5.96 -11.42 7.71
C GLN A 180 5.58 -11.08 6.27
N GLU A 181 6.48 -10.39 5.58
CA GLU A 181 6.31 -10.00 4.17
C GLU A 181 6.13 -11.24 3.29
N ARG A 182 5.20 -11.13 2.34
CA ARG A 182 4.97 -12.11 1.28
C ARG A 182 5.24 -11.46 -0.07
N PRO A 183 5.85 -12.18 -1.02
CA PRO A 183 5.96 -11.72 -2.40
C PRO A 183 4.57 -11.38 -2.94
N ALA A 184 4.40 -10.17 -3.48
CA ALA A 184 3.18 -9.77 -4.16
C ALA A 184 3.42 -9.87 -5.68
N ALA A 185 2.73 -10.78 -6.37
CA ALA A 185 2.93 -10.97 -7.81
C ALA A 185 2.63 -9.70 -8.63
N ASN A 186 1.88 -8.76 -8.07
CA ASN A 186 1.45 -7.52 -8.70
C ASN A 186 2.28 -6.28 -8.29
N GLU A 187 3.44 -6.43 -7.64
CA GLU A 187 4.32 -5.29 -7.33
C GLU A 187 4.70 -4.48 -8.59
N TRP A 188 4.81 -5.13 -9.76
CA TRP A 188 5.06 -4.46 -11.04
C TRP A 188 3.98 -3.43 -11.43
N ILE A 189 2.72 -3.65 -11.02
CA ILE A 189 1.61 -2.73 -11.30
C ILE A 189 1.80 -1.43 -10.51
N LEU A 190 2.31 -1.51 -9.28
CA LEU A 190 2.66 -0.33 -8.49
C LEU A 190 3.68 0.54 -9.25
N HIS A 191 4.74 -0.07 -9.78
CA HIS A 191 5.74 0.68 -10.54
C HIS A 191 5.12 1.40 -11.73
N HIS A 192 4.30 0.70 -12.53
CA HIS A 192 3.64 1.31 -13.68
C HIS A 192 2.76 2.50 -13.27
N HIS A 193 1.91 2.32 -12.26
CA HIS A 193 1.03 3.37 -11.76
C HIS A 193 1.80 4.58 -11.18
N GLU A 194 2.92 4.34 -10.49
CA GLU A 194 3.78 5.41 -9.97
C GLU A 194 4.46 6.18 -11.10
N PHE A 195 4.87 5.52 -12.18
CA PHE A 195 5.41 6.21 -13.36
C PHE A 195 4.35 7.09 -14.02
N GLU A 196 3.15 6.58 -14.26
CA GLU A 196 2.04 7.37 -14.82
C GLU A 196 1.68 8.56 -13.92
N SER A 197 1.60 8.33 -12.61
CA SER A 197 1.32 9.38 -11.62
C SER A 197 2.41 10.45 -11.58
N ALA A 198 3.68 10.05 -11.69
CA ALA A 198 4.81 10.97 -11.73
C ALA A 198 4.83 11.79 -13.01
N GLU A 199 4.48 11.19 -14.16
CA GLU A 199 4.36 11.89 -15.44
C GLU A 199 3.21 12.91 -15.44
N ALA A 200 2.09 12.58 -14.81
CA ALA A 200 0.93 13.46 -14.69
C ALA A 200 1.10 14.57 -13.64
N SER A 201 2.03 14.41 -12.68
CA SER A 201 2.22 15.35 -11.58
C SER A 201 3.13 16.53 -11.95
N ASP A 202 2.82 17.70 -11.39
CA ASP A 202 3.71 18.86 -11.38
C ASP A 202 4.73 18.70 -10.24
N VAL A 203 5.95 18.32 -10.62
CA VAL A 203 7.04 18.03 -9.67
C VAL A 203 7.89 19.28 -9.50
N ASP A 204 8.16 19.67 -8.24
CA ASP A 204 9.01 20.82 -7.92
C ASP A 204 10.39 20.70 -8.60
N PRO A 205 10.77 21.64 -9.49
CA PRO A 205 12.04 21.62 -10.20
C PRO A 205 13.28 21.62 -9.28
N VAL A 206 13.18 22.26 -8.10
CA VAL A 206 14.28 22.31 -7.12
C VAL A 206 14.48 20.91 -6.51
N LEU A 207 13.38 20.26 -6.15
CA LEU A 207 13.41 18.89 -5.62
C LEU A 207 13.97 17.91 -6.66
N LEU A 208 13.54 18.02 -7.91
CA LEU A 208 14.03 17.20 -9.02
C LEU A 208 15.55 17.36 -9.20
N ARG A 209 16.07 18.59 -9.15
CA ARG A 209 17.51 18.86 -9.28
C ARG A 209 18.32 18.29 -8.12
N ASN A 210 17.84 18.45 -6.88
CA ASN A 210 18.53 17.93 -5.70
C ASN A 210 18.62 16.40 -5.76
N LEU A 211 17.52 15.72 -6.06
CA LEU A 211 17.51 14.25 -6.18
C LEU A 211 18.30 13.75 -7.40
N SER A 212 18.33 14.52 -8.49
CA SER A 212 19.18 14.19 -9.63
C SER A 212 20.66 14.25 -9.29
N THR A 213 21.05 15.01 -8.26
CA THR A 213 22.44 15.06 -7.78
C THR A 213 22.80 13.82 -6.97
N ASP A 214 21.81 13.25 -6.26
CA ASP A 214 21.95 11.99 -5.51
C ASP A 214 21.94 10.76 -6.44
N LEU A 215 21.24 10.86 -7.58
CA LEU A 215 21.17 9.86 -8.63
C LEU A 215 22.42 9.95 -9.54
N SER A 216 23.50 9.28 -9.15
CA SER A 216 24.73 9.26 -9.96
C SER A 216 24.51 8.62 -11.34
N ASP A 217 25.20 9.13 -12.37
CA ASP A 217 25.07 8.60 -13.74
C ASP A 217 25.67 7.19 -13.86
N GLU A 218 26.64 6.83 -13.00
CA GLU A 218 27.22 5.48 -12.93
C GLU A 218 26.19 4.44 -12.46
N ALA A 219 25.23 4.82 -11.62
CA ALA A 219 24.15 3.93 -11.16
C ALA A 219 23.17 3.55 -12.30
N LEU A 220 23.18 4.32 -13.39
CA LEU A 220 22.23 4.23 -14.51
C LEU A 220 22.91 3.82 -15.82
N GLU A 221 24.15 3.33 -15.76
CA GLU A 221 24.88 2.88 -16.94
C GLU A 221 24.10 1.77 -17.68
N GLY A 222 23.95 1.92 -19.01
CA GLY A 222 23.19 1.00 -19.86
C GLY A 222 21.69 1.27 -19.98
N TRP A 223 21.14 2.27 -19.29
CA TRP A 223 19.75 2.72 -19.47
C TRP A 223 19.66 3.81 -20.55
N ASP A 224 18.58 3.80 -21.33
CA ASP A 224 18.32 4.90 -22.27
C ASP A 224 17.93 6.20 -21.53
N GLU A 225 18.18 7.35 -22.16
CA GLU A 225 17.95 8.66 -21.54
C GLU A 225 16.47 8.93 -21.18
N LYS A 226 15.52 8.30 -21.88
CA LYS A 226 14.09 8.43 -21.56
C LYS A 226 13.77 7.66 -20.27
N ALA A 227 14.30 6.45 -20.12
CA ALA A 227 14.13 5.63 -18.93
C ALA A 227 14.77 6.30 -17.70
N LYS A 228 15.96 6.89 -17.84
CA LYS A 228 16.60 7.71 -16.78
C LYS A 228 15.72 8.90 -16.38
N THR A 229 15.17 9.61 -17.36
CA THR A 229 14.27 10.76 -17.11
C THR A 229 13.01 10.34 -16.35
N LYS A 230 12.36 9.25 -16.76
CA LYS A 230 11.18 8.70 -16.07
C LYS A 230 11.49 8.30 -14.63
N LEU A 231 12.64 7.66 -14.41
CA LEU A 231 13.08 7.26 -13.07
C LEU A 231 13.35 8.46 -12.16
N ARG A 232 14.08 9.48 -12.64
CA ARG A 232 14.33 10.74 -11.91
C ARG A 232 13.01 11.43 -11.54
N ARG A 233 12.06 11.50 -12.48
CA ARG A 233 10.75 12.09 -12.25
C ARG A 233 9.94 11.31 -11.21
N ARG A 234 9.95 9.97 -11.27
CA ARG A 234 9.32 9.11 -10.26
C ARG A 234 9.94 9.30 -8.88
N ALA A 235 11.27 9.34 -8.77
CA ALA A 235 11.96 9.56 -7.50
C ALA A 235 11.59 10.92 -6.88
N ALA A 236 11.53 11.97 -7.70
CA ALA A 236 11.10 13.29 -7.26
C ALA A 236 9.62 13.35 -6.86
N TRP A 237 8.74 12.66 -7.58
CA TRP A 237 7.34 12.52 -7.18
C TRP A 237 7.18 11.79 -5.83
N LEU A 238 7.94 10.71 -5.60
CA LEU A 238 7.94 9.99 -4.32
C LEU A 238 8.48 10.86 -3.18
N ALA A 239 9.58 11.59 -3.40
CA ALA A 239 10.13 12.51 -2.42
C ALA A 239 9.17 13.66 -2.08
N ASN A 240 8.41 14.17 -3.04
CA ASN A 240 7.35 15.15 -2.78
C ASN A 240 6.22 14.52 -1.94
N SER A 241 5.81 13.30 -2.27
CA SER A 241 4.79 12.56 -1.51
C SER A 241 5.22 12.31 -0.06
N PHE A 242 6.49 11.94 0.14
CA PHE A 242 7.13 11.80 1.45
C PHE A 242 7.05 13.11 2.26
N VAL A 243 7.41 14.24 1.65
CA VAL A 243 7.32 15.57 2.30
C VAL A 243 5.89 15.94 2.69
N ILE A 244 4.91 15.65 1.82
CA ILE A 244 3.50 15.93 2.09
C ILE A 244 3.02 15.10 3.30
N SER A 245 3.39 13.82 3.39
CA SER A 245 3.08 12.98 4.56
C SER A 245 3.68 13.57 5.84
N ARG A 246 4.98 13.89 5.84
CA ARG A 246 5.67 14.48 7.01
C ARG A 246 5.02 15.80 7.46
N ARG A 247 4.57 16.62 6.50
CA ARG A 247 3.84 17.86 6.80
C ARG A 247 2.48 17.60 7.46
N ARG A 248 1.72 16.60 6.98
CA ARG A 248 0.41 16.22 7.56
C ARG A 248 0.55 15.69 8.98
N GLU A 249 1.65 14.97 9.26
CA GLU A 249 1.98 14.43 10.58
C GLU A 249 2.59 15.47 11.54
N GLY A 250 2.82 16.70 11.09
CA GLY A 250 3.47 17.73 11.90
C GLY A 250 4.95 17.44 12.18
N ALA A 251 5.59 16.57 11.38
CA ALA A 251 6.92 16.03 11.63
C ALA A 251 7.98 16.59 10.66
N LEU A 252 7.91 17.88 10.33
CA LEU A 252 8.92 18.58 9.52
C LEU A 252 10.16 18.92 10.37
N ARG A 253 10.93 17.89 10.73
CA ARG A 253 12.18 18.01 11.50
C ARG A 253 13.28 17.20 10.83
N CYS A 254 14.54 17.49 11.17
CA CYS A 254 15.66 16.68 10.75
C CYS A 254 15.60 15.30 11.42
N ASP A 255 15.68 14.23 10.64
CA ASP A 255 15.62 12.85 11.11
C ASP A 255 16.87 12.47 11.92
N GLN A 256 18.00 13.16 11.72
CA GLN A 256 19.24 12.89 12.46
C GLN A 256 19.36 13.71 13.75
N CYS A 257 19.31 15.04 13.65
CA CYS A 257 19.60 15.92 14.78
C CYS A 257 18.35 16.54 15.43
N SER A 258 17.15 16.14 14.99
CA SER A 258 15.87 16.69 15.46
C SER A 258 15.71 18.21 15.27
N PHE A 259 16.54 18.85 14.43
CA PHE A 259 16.42 20.27 14.10
C PHE A 259 15.00 20.61 13.62
N ASP A 260 14.36 21.53 14.35
CA ASP A 260 13.03 22.06 14.03
C ASP A 260 13.18 23.49 13.45
N PRO A 261 12.81 23.71 12.18
CA PRO A 261 12.86 25.03 11.58
C PRO A 261 11.79 26.01 12.09
N VAL A 262 10.70 25.53 12.70
CA VAL A 262 9.54 26.36 13.10
C VAL A 262 9.91 27.48 14.08
N PRO A 263 10.65 27.23 15.19
CA PRO A 263 11.06 28.29 16.10
C PRO A 263 11.96 29.34 15.45
N LEU A 264 12.83 28.92 14.52
CA LEU A 264 13.80 29.80 13.86
C LEU A 264 13.14 30.82 12.90
N ILE A 265 12.01 30.45 12.33
CA ILE A 265 11.28 31.25 11.33
C ILE A 265 10.02 31.89 11.91
N ALA A 266 9.80 31.81 13.22
CA ALA A 266 8.65 32.41 13.88
C ALA A 266 8.55 33.92 13.52
N GLY A 267 7.38 34.34 13.02
CA GLY A 267 7.14 35.71 12.57
C GLY A 267 7.72 36.06 11.19
N ARG A 268 8.34 35.12 10.47
CA ARG A 268 8.91 35.31 9.12
C ARG A 268 8.08 34.58 8.06
N LYS A 269 7.99 35.15 6.85
CA LYS A 269 7.32 34.52 5.70
C LYS A 269 8.23 33.51 4.99
N ILE A 270 8.81 32.58 5.74
CA ILE A 270 9.70 31.52 5.22
C ILE A 270 9.01 30.17 5.45
N PRO A 271 8.84 29.32 4.43
CA PRO A 271 8.29 27.99 4.64
C PRO A 271 9.24 27.09 5.45
N ALA A 272 8.77 26.46 6.52
CA ALA A 272 9.57 25.52 7.32
C ALA A 272 10.28 24.45 6.47
N ARG A 273 9.59 23.94 5.44
CA ARG A 273 10.12 22.95 4.50
C ARG A 273 11.33 23.44 3.70
N SER A 274 11.49 24.74 3.45
CA SER A 274 12.63 25.24 2.66
C SER A 274 13.97 25.20 3.42
N LEU A 275 13.95 24.83 4.70
CA LEU A 275 15.14 24.69 5.56
C LEU A 275 15.53 23.23 5.80
N LEU A 276 14.92 22.29 5.09
CA LEU A 276 15.20 20.86 5.14
C LEU A 276 15.38 20.33 3.72
N ASP A 277 16.23 19.33 3.55
CA ASP A 277 16.46 18.62 2.29
C ASP A 277 15.96 17.18 2.39
N VAL A 278 15.46 16.64 1.29
CA VAL A 278 15.14 15.21 1.18
C VAL A 278 16.40 14.51 0.67
N HIS A 279 16.79 13.45 1.36
CA HIS A 279 18.01 12.69 1.10
C HIS A 279 17.70 11.18 0.98
N HIS A 280 18.37 10.47 0.07
CA HIS A 280 18.26 9.01 -0.01
C HIS A 280 19.16 8.33 1.04
N LYS A 281 18.58 7.60 1.99
CA LYS A 281 19.31 6.91 3.08
C LYS A 281 20.37 5.93 2.58
N THR A 282 20.12 5.30 1.45
CA THR A 282 21.10 4.42 0.80
C THR A 282 21.43 4.99 -0.56
N PRO A 283 22.72 5.16 -0.90
CA PRO A 283 23.14 5.54 -2.24
C PRO A 283 22.57 4.56 -3.28
N LEU A 284 21.97 5.11 -4.34
CA LEU A 284 21.41 4.30 -5.43
C LEU A 284 22.50 3.67 -6.33
N SER A 285 23.77 3.97 -6.10
CA SER A 285 24.93 3.36 -6.78
C SER A 285 25.14 1.88 -6.46
N LEU A 286 24.46 1.34 -5.44
CA LEU A 286 24.56 -0.06 -5.02
C LEU A 286 23.56 -1.01 -5.76
N GLY A 287 23.35 -0.78 -7.06
CA GLY A 287 22.65 -1.71 -7.96
C GLY A 287 21.18 -1.38 -8.27
N LYS A 288 20.50 -2.30 -8.99
CA LYS A 288 19.09 -2.16 -9.37
C LYS A 288 18.19 -2.29 -8.15
N ARG A 289 17.72 -1.16 -7.61
CA ARG A 289 16.70 -1.12 -6.55
C ARG A 289 15.53 -0.23 -6.94
N VAL A 290 14.35 -0.58 -6.43
CA VAL A 290 13.16 0.25 -6.53
C VAL A 290 13.21 1.28 -5.41
N THR A 291 13.27 2.57 -5.75
CA THR A 291 13.13 3.66 -4.76
C THR A 291 11.74 3.64 -4.15
N ARG A 292 11.67 3.70 -2.82
CA ARG A 292 10.46 3.69 -1.98
C ARG A 292 10.45 4.94 -1.08
N MET A 293 9.31 5.28 -0.47
CA MET A 293 9.26 6.44 0.44
C MET A 293 10.13 6.25 1.69
N GLU A 294 10.25 4.99 2.17
CA GLU A 294 11.08 4.60 3.31
C GLU A 294 12.58 4.83 3.10
N ASP A 295 12.98 4.96 1.83
CA ASP A 295 14.36 5.23 1.41
C ASP A 295 14.76 6.69 1.57
N PHE A 296 13.82 7.57 1.90
CA PHE A 296 14.08 8.99 2.11
C PHE A 296 14.23 9.34 3.59
N ALA A 297 15.04 10.35 3.84
CA ALA A 297 15.14 11.06 5.11
C ALA A 297 15.01 12.58 4.87
N LEU A 298 14.50 13.30 5.86
CA LEU A 298 14.55 14.77 5.94
C LEU A 298 15.78 15.17 6.74
N LEU A 299 16.72 15.88 6.13
CA LEU A 299 17.94 16.35 6.79
C LEU A 299 18.01 17.87 6.80
N CYS A 300 18.58 18.46 7.85
CA CYS A 300 18.98 19.87 7.80
C CYS A 300 20.21 20.04 6.89
N PRO A 301 20.52 21.25 6.38
CA PRO A 301 21.64 21.46 5.47
C PRO A 301 23.00 20.99 6.02
N THR A 302 23.18 21.00 7.35
CA THR A 302 24.39 20.51 8.00
C THR A 302 24.47 18.98 7.99
N CYS A 303 23.43 18.30 8.46
CA CYS A 303 23.38 16.83 8.46
C CYS A 303 23.42 16.26 7.04
N HIS A 304 22.76 16.92 6.09
CA HIS A 304 22.78 16.51 4.69
C HIS A 304 24.20 16.55 4.09
N ARG A 305 24.95 17.63 4.34
CA ARG A 305 26.35 17.74 3.90
C ARG A 305 27.25 16.74 4.61
N LEU A 306 27.02 16.50 5.91
CA LEU A 306 27.79 15.53 6.68
C LEU A 306 27.57 14.12 6.13
N GLU A 307 26.33 13.74 5.83
CA GLU A 307 26.00 12.42 5.27
C GLU A 307 26.72 12.16 3.96
N HIS A 308 26.68 13.11 3.02
CA HIS A 308 27.44 12.98 1.77
C HIS A 308 28.96 12.86 1.99
N ARG A 309 29.50 13.40 3.08
CA ARG A 309 30.92 13.23 3.43
C ARG A 309 31.19 11.86 4.03
N MET A 310 30.32 11.37 4.91
CA MET A 310 30.40 10.03 5.51
C MET A 310 30.27 8.93 4.45
N MET A 311 29.32 9.06 3.52
CA MET A 311 29.12 8.10 2.43
C MET A 311 30.36 7.95 1.54
N ARG A 312 31.15 9.01 1.36
CA ARG A 312 32.43 8.96 0.61
C ARG A 312 33.53 8.22 1.37
N LEU A 313 33.39 8.08 2.69
CA LEU A 313 34.28 7.31 3.55
C LEU A 313 33.78 5.87 3.75
N GLY A 314 32.62 5.51 3.19
CA GLY A 314 31.99 4.20 3.38
C GLY A 314 31.19 4.07 4.67
N GLU A 315 30.79 5.19 5.28
CA GLU A 315 29.99 5.26 6.52
C GLU A 315 28.63 5.94 6.26
N SER A 316 27.65 5.77 7.15
CA SER A 316 26.39 6.53 7.11
C SER A 316 25.97 7.02 8.50
N LEU A 317 25.34 8.19 8.57
CA LEU A 317 24.65 8.70 9.78
C LEU A 317 23.48 7.81 10.21
N PHE A 318 23.00 6.93 9.32
CA PHE A 318 21.90 6.01 9.59
C PHE A 318 22.37 4.63 10.09
N ASP A 319 23.69 4.38 10.13
CA ASP A 319 24.26 3.11 10.61
C ASP A 319 24.44 3.07 12.15
N SER A 320 24.11 4.17 12.84
CA SER A 320 24.26 4.37 14.30
C SER A 320 22.97 4.12 15.09
#